data_AF-A0A963K044-F1
#
_entry.id   AF-A0A963K044-F1
#
_cell.length_a   1.000
_cell.length_b   1.000
_cell.length_c   1.000
_cell.angle_alpha   90.00
_cell.angle_beta   90.00
_cell.angle_gamma   90.00
#
_symmetry.space_group_name_H-M   'P 1'
#
loop_
_entity.id
_entity.type
_entity.pdbx_description
1 polymer ?
#
loop_
_entity_poly.entity_id
_entity_poly.type
_entity_poly.pdbx_seq_one_letter_code
_entity_poly.pdbx_strand_id
1 'polypeptide(L)'
;EIHDALKRRCFYHWVDYPSPEREHEIIRRRLPGVDERLSRSIVDFVQELRKRDLFKLPGVAETLDWTRALTTLDVLVLTPEVINDTLGTLLKYQDDIAKIQGSEAASILREITLKATAARP
;
A
#
# COMPACT_ATOMS: atom_id res chain seq x y z
N GLU A 1 18.82 -8.87 13.38
CA GLU A 1 19.99 -9.35 12.61
C GLU A 1 19.96 -10.86 12.44
N ILE A 2 20.41 -11.38 11.30
CA ILE A 2 20.63 -12.82 11.10
C ILE A 2 22.08 -13.16 11.48
N HIS A 3 22.28 -14.27 12.19
CA HIS A 3 23.58 -14.71 12.65
C HIS A 3 24.52 -15.13 11.51
N ASP A 4 25.81 -14.80 11.60
CA ASP A 4 26.82 -15.07 10.54
C ASP A 4 26.96 -16.55 10.17
N ALA A 5 26.69 -17.45 11.13
CA ALA A 5 26.68 -18.88 10.87
C ALA A 5 25.64 -19.29 9.81
N LEU A 6 24.51 -18.57 9.71
CA LEU A 6 23.48 -18.76 8.69
C LEU A 6 23.87 -18.09 7.37
N LYS A 7 24.48 -16.89 7.43
CA LYS A 7 24.88 -16.12 6.23
C LYS A 7 25.80 -16.89 5.28
N ARG A 8 26.63 -17.78 5.81
CA ARG A 8 27.57 -18.61 5.01
C ARG A 8 26.99 -19.94 4.48
N ARG A 9 25.75 -20.28 4.81
CA ARG A 9 25.12 -21.57 4.43
C ARG A 9 23.93 -21.43 3.48
N CYS A 10 23.53 -20.20 3.19
CA CYS A 10 22.38 -19.89 2.35
C CYS A 10 22.76 -18.86 1.28
N PHE A 11 22.11 -18.96 0.11
CA PHE A 11 22.09 -17.87 -0.85
C PHE A 11 21.00 -16.87 -0.45
N TYR A 12 21.32 -15.58 -0.58
CA TYR A 12 20.41 -14.50 -0.28
C TYR A 12 20.09 -13.76 -1.56
N HIS A 13 18.81 -13.58 -1.82
CA HIS A 13 18.33 -12.73 -2.89
C HIS A 13 17.44 -11.67 -2.26
N TRP A 14 17.82 -10.41 -2.42
CA TRP A 14 17.01 -9.29 -2.01
C TRP A 14 15.96 -9.03 -3.07
N VAL A 15 14.70 -8.92 -2.64
CA VAL A 15 13.57 -8.62 -3.51
C VAL A 15 12.98 -7.29 -3.07
N ASP A 16 13.11 -6.29 -3.92
CA ASP A 16 12.51 -4.99 -3.68
C ASP A 16 11.00 -5.02 -3.82
N TYR A 17 10.33 -3.97 -3.33
CA TYR A 17 8.90 -3.80 -3.58
C TYR A 17 8.62 -3.70 -5.09
N PRO A 18 7.51 -4.28 -5.56
CA PRO A 18 7.15 -4.24 -6.98
C PRO A 18 6.91 -2.79 -7.44
N SER A 19 7.10 -2.57 -8.75
CA SER A 19 6.62 -1.34 -9.39
C SER A 19 5.09 -1.23 -9.28
N PRO A 20 4.52 -0.02 -9.43
CA PRO A 20 3.07 0.15 -9.40
C PRO A 20 2.34 -0.77 -10.40
N GLU A 21 2.87 -0.91 -11.60
CA GLU A 21 2.29 -1.75 -12.66
C GLU A 21 2.29 -3.22 -12.26
N ARG A 22 3.41 -3.68 -11.66
CA ARG A 22 3.55 -5.06 -11.22
C ARG A 22 2.68 -5.37 -10.01
N GLU A 23 2.57 -4.44 -9.06
CA GLU A 23 1.70 -4.61 -7.89
C GLU A 23 0.22 -4.63 -8.27
N HIS A 24 -0.17 -3.77 -9.21
CA HIS A 24 -1.50 -3.79 -9.80
C HIS A 24 -1.80 -5.13 -10.49
N GLU A 25 -0.84 -5.69 -11.24
CA GLU A 25 -0.99 -7.01 -11.83
C GLU A 25 -1.16 -8.12 -10.77
N ILE A 26 -0.45 -8.02 -9.64
CA ILE A 26 -0.60 -8.94 -8.52
C ILE A 26 -2.01 -8.87 -7.96
N ILE A 27 -2.56 -7.68 -7.71
CA ILE A 27 -3.94 -7.50 -7.25
C ILE A 27 -4.90 -8.15 -8.24
N ARG A 28 -4.81 -7.84 -9.53
CA ARG A 28 -5.71 -8.40 -10.57
C ARG A 28 -5.71 -9.93 -10.60
N ARG A 29 -4.54 -10.55 -10.42
CA ARG A 29 -4.40 -12.02 -10.42
C ARG A 29 -4.92 -12.66 -9.12
N ARG A 30 -4.73 -12.00 -7.97
CA ARG A 30 -5.04 -12.56 -6.65
C ARG A 30 -6.46 -12.24 -6.19
N LEU A 31 -7.04 -11.13 -6.66
CA LEU A 31 -8.34 -10.59 -6.30
C LEU A 31 -9.12 -10.24 -7.57
N PRO A 32 -9.54 -11.25 -8.36
CA PRO A 32 -10.34 -11.00 -9.55
C PRO A 32 -11.67 -10.35 -9.15
N GLY A 33 -12.06 -9.28 -9.85
CA GLY A 33 -13.33 -8.56 -9.62
C GLY A 33 -13.19 -7.25 -8.84
N VAL A 34 -12.00 -6.91 -8.34
CA VAL A 34 -11.73 -5.57 -7.79
C VAL A 34 -11.80 -4.53 -8.92
N ASP A 35 -12.46 -3.40 -8.66
CA ASP A 35 -12.53 -2.28 -9.60
C ASP A 35 -11.13 -1.75 -9.95
N GLU A 36 -10.86 -1.57 -11.24
CA GLU A 36 -9.54 -1.18 -11.75
C GLU A 36 -9.12 0.21 -11.23
N ARG A 37 -10.06 1.15 -11.10
CA ARG A 37 -9.75 2.50 -10.61
C ARG A 37 -9.41 2.45 -9.12
N LEU A 38 -10.20 1.71 -8.33
CA LEU A 38 -9.89 1.49 -6.91
C LEU A 38 -8.53 0.80 -6.75
N SER A 39 -8.25 -0.26 -7.51
CA SER A 39 -6.98 -0.99 -7.44
C SER A 39 -5.78 -0.08 -7.73
N ARG A 40 -5.89 0.84 -8.69
CA ARG A 40 -4.84 1.83 -8.98
C ARG A 40 -4.65 2.80 -7.83
N SER A 41 -5.74 3.38 -7.30
CA SER A 41 -5.66 4.30 -6.16
C SER A 41 -5.05 3.63 -4.92
N ILE A 42 -5.35 2.36 -4.68
CA ILE A 42 -4.74 1.58 -3.60
C ILE A 42 -3.23 1.45 -3.79
N VAL A 43 -2.80 1.03 -4.99
CA VAL A 43 -1.37 0.87 -5.29
C VAL A 43 -0.65 2.20 -5.18
N ASP A 44 -1.19 3.27 -5.76
CA ASP A 44 -0.58 4.60 -5.70
C ASP A 44 -0.44 5.09 -4.26
N PHE A 45 -1.48 4.87 -3.43
CA PHE A 45 -1.43 5.21 -2.01
C PHE A 45 -0.32 4.44 -1.27
N VAL A 46 -0.24 3.13 -1.47
CA VAL A 46 0.80 2.28 -0.85
C VAL A 46 2.21 2.69 -1.32
N GLN A 47 2.37 3.03 -2.59
CA GLN A 47 3.66 3.45 -3.15
C GLN A 47 4.11 4.79 -2.57
N GLU A 48 3.20 5.74 -2.33
CA GLU A 48 3.52 6.97 -1.61
C GLU A 48 3.82 6.71 -0.13
N LEU A 49 3.06 5.82 0.50
CA LEU A 49 3.26 5.42 1.90
C LEU A 49 4.65 4.81 2.13
N ARG A 50 5.16 4.02 1.17
CA ARG A 50 6.51 3.43 1.21
C ARG A 50 7.65 4.45 1.13
N LYS A 51 7.38 5.70 0.73
CA LYS A 51 8.37 6.78 0.72
C LYS A 51 8.43 7.53 2.05
N ARG A 52 7.50 7.24 2.96
CA ARG A 52 7.44 7.90 4.27
C ARG A 52 8.34 7.16 5.24
N ASP A 53 8.81 7.88 6.24
CA ASP A 53 9.68 7.35 7.28
C ASP A 53 8.86 6.50 8.26
N LEU A 54 8.54 5.27 7.86
CA LEU A 54 7.81 4.30 8.67
C LEU A 54 8.76 3.27 9.24
N PHE A 55 8.48 2.81 10.45
CA PHE A 55 9.23 1.73 11.07
C PHE A 55 9.09 0.44 10.27
N LYS A 56 7.87 0.11 9.82
CA LYS A 56 7.63 -1.03 8.93
C LYS A 56 6.80 -0.61 7.73
N LEU A 57 7.47 -0.59 6.58
CA LEU A 57 6.82 -0.34 5.30
C LEU A 57 5.84 -1.49 4.95
N PRO A 58 4.64 -1.17 4.41
CA PRO A 58 3.68 -2.19 4.02
C PRO A 58 4.18 -2.98 2.80
N GLY A 59 4.10 -4.31 2.89
CA GLY A 59 4.44 -5.20 1.78
C GLY A 59 3.26 -5.43 0.82
N VAL A 60 3.47 -6.38 -0.08
CA VAL A 60 2.43 -6.82 -1.03
C VAL A 60 1.28 -7.54 -0.29
N ALA A 61 1.60 -8.24 0.80
CA ALA A 61 0.58 -8.91 1.62
C ALA A 61 -0.40 -7.88 2.21
N GLU A 62 0.11 -6.82 2.84
CA GLU A 62 -0.72 -5.75 3.39
C GLU A 62 -1.54 -5.03 2.31
N THR A 63 -0.97 -4.87 1.11
CA THR A 63 -1.70 -4.29 -0.03
C THR A 63 -2.90 -5.15 -0.44
N LEU A 64 -2.72 -6.47 -0.51
CA LEU A 64 -3.81 -7.41 -0.82
C LEU A 64 -4.86 -7.46 0.29
N ASP A 65 -4.43 -7.43 1.55
CA ASP A 65 -5.34 -7.43 2.70
C ASP A 65 -6.18 -6.15 2.74
N TRP A 66 -5.57 -4.99 2.52
CA TRP A 66 -6.31 -3.72 2.44
C TRP A 66 -7.26 -3.69 1.26
N THR A 67 -6.84 -4.19 0.08
CA THR A 67 -7.71 -4.30 -1.09
C THR A 67 -8.94 -5.17 -0.80
N ARG A 68 -8.75 -6.33 -0.16
CA ARG A 68 -9.85 -7.20 0.28
C ARG A 68 -10.78 -6.48 1.25
N ALA A 69 -10.23 -5.77 2.24
CA ALA A 69 -11.02 -5.04 3.22
C ALA A 69 -11.89 -3.97 2.55
N LEU A 70 -11.30 -3.14 1.68
CA LEU A 70 -12.02 -2.10 0.95
C LEU A 70 -13.10 -2.67 0.03
N THR A 71 -12.80 -3.76 -0.68
CA THR A 71 -13.77 -4.44 -1.53
C THR A 71 -14.93 -5.02 -0.71
N THR A 72 -14.64 -5.58 0.47
CA THR A 72 -15.66 -6.14 1.37
C THR A 72 -16.55 -5.05 1.99
N LEU A 73 -16.02 -3.84 2.12
CA LEU A 73 -16.74 -2.65 2.59
C LEU A 73 -17.48 -1.91 1.46
N ASP A 74 -17.54 -2.49 0.25
CA ASP A 74 -18.12 -1.88 -0.95
C ASP A 74 -17.57 -0.47 -1.26
N VAL A 75 -16.31 -0.23 -0.90
CA VAL A 75 -15.63 1.04 -1.18
C VAL A 75 -15.33 1.11 -2.68
N LEU A 76 -15.75 2.20 -3.32
CA LEU A 76 -15.49 2.45 -4.74
C LEU A 76 -14.39 3.49 -5.00
N VAL A 77 -14.11 4.32 -4.00
CA VAL A 77 -13.13 5.42 -4.07
C VAL A 77 -12.52 5.61 -2.68
N LEU A 78 -11.21 5.87 -2.62
CA LEU A 78 -10.55 6.22 -1.38
C LEU A 78 -10.96 7.63 -0.92
N THR A 79 -11.43 7.75 0.32
CA THR A 79 -11.64 9.04 1.01
C THR A 79 -10.76 9.11 2.26
N PRO A 80 -10.48 10.31 2.80
CA PRO A 80 -9.71 10.44 4.03
C PRO A 80 -10.30 9.60 5.19
N GLU A 81 -11.62 9.55 5.30
CA GLU A 81 -12.32 8.79 6.34
C GLU A 81 -12.07 7.29 6.18
N VAL A 82 -12.32 6.74 4.99
CA VAL A 82 -12.10 5.32 4.69
C VAL A 82 -10.65 4.91 4.92
N ILE A 83 -9.70 5.75 4.51
CA ILE A 83 -8.27 5.49 4.74
C ILE A 83 -8.01 5.41 6.25
N ASN A 84 -8.41 6.44 7.01
CA ASN A 84 -8.16 6.49 8.45
C ASN A 84 -8.77 5.30 9.20
N ASP A 85 -10.00 4.91 8.84
CA ASP A 85 -10.71 3.80 9.48
C ASP A 85 -10.10 2.42 9.16
N THR A 86 -9.33 2.34 8.06
CA THR A 86 -8.76 1.08 7.57
C THR A 86 -7.22 1.02 7.61
N LEU A 87 -6.54 2.06 8.12
CA LEU A 87 -5.07 2.14 8.17
C LEU A 87 -4.41 0.94 8.87
N GLY A 88 -5.06 0.33 9.86
CA GLY A 88 -4.56 -0.86 10.57
C GLY A 88 -4.42 -2.11 9.69
N THR A 89 -5.05 -2.13 8.51
CA THR A 89 -4.84 -3.18 7.51
C THR A 89 -3.46 -3.06 6.84
N LEU A 90 -2.96 -1.83 6.65
CA LEU A 90 -1.66 -1.53 6.05
C LEU A 90 -0.54 -1.47 7.08
N LEU A 91 -0.78 -0.78 8.20
CA LEU A 91 0.24 -0.46 9.19
C LEU A 91 0.01 -1.28 10.46
N LYS A 92 1.07 -1.94 10.95
CA LYS A 92 1.00 -2.85 12.10
C LYS A 92 1.51 -2.25 13.40
N TYR A 93 2.19 -1.11 13.32
CA TYR A 93 2.70 -0.40 14.47
C TYR A 93 1.83 0.82 14.76
N GLN A 94 1.48 1.02 16.02
CA GLN A 94 0.64 2.14 16.45
C GLN A 94 1.30 3.48 16.14
N ASP A 95 2.63 3.58 16.27
CA ASP A 95 3.39 4.79 15.95
C ASP A 95 3.33 5.13 14.45
N ASP A 96 3.41 4.11 13.58
CA ASP A 96 3.25 4.28 12.12
C ASP A 96 1.82 4.74 11.79
N ILE A 97 0.79 4.17 12.44
CA ILE A 97 -0.60 4.60 12.28
C ILE A 97 -0.76 6.05 12.71
N ALA A 98 -0.28 6.41 13.91
CA ALA A 98 -0.39 7.77 14.45
C ALA A 98 0.33 8.81 13.58
N LYS A 99 1.45 8.43 12.93
CA LYS A 99 2.20 9.29 12.01
C LYS A 99 1.44 9.58 10.73
N ILE A 100 0.64 8.63 10.25
CA ILE A 100 -0.07 8.71 8.96
C ILE A 100 -1.51 9.19 9.11
N GLN A 101 -2.19 8.85 10.20
CA GLN A 101 -3.59 9.15 10.41
C GLN A 101 -3.88 10.66 10.38
N GLY A 102 -4.98 11.04 9.74
CA GLY A 102 -5.41 12.43 9.64
C GLY A 102 -4.74 13.17 8.48
N SER A 103 -3.91 14.17 8.78
CA SER A 103 -3.40 15.13 7.79
C SER A 103 -2.46 14.51 6.76
N GLU A 104 -1.60 13.57 7.16
CA GLU A 104 -0.63 12.94 6.25
C GLU A 104 -1.34 12.01 5.26
N ALA A 105 -2.26 11.16 5.73
CA ALA A 105 -3.13 10.35 4.87
C ALA A 105 -3.89 11.21 3.84
N ALA A 106 -4.44 12.34 4.28
CA ALA A 106 -5.10 13.30 3.38
C ALA A 106 -4.13 13.99 2.41
N SER A 107 -2.86 14.22 2.81
CA SER A 107 -1.82 14.73 1.90
C SER A 107 -1.52 13.72 0.81
N ILE A 108 -1.25 12.47 1.18
CA ILE A 108 -0.97 11.39 0.22
C ILE A 108 -2.14 11.24 -0.76
N LEU A 109 -3.38 11.22 -0.27
CA LEU A 109 -4.56 11.12 -1.14
C LEU A 109 -4.65 12.28 -2.15
N ARG A 110 -4.33 13.50 -1.72
CA ARG A 110 -4.29 14.67 -2.61
C ARG A 110 -3.18 14.54 -3.65
N GLU A 111 -1.98 14.12 -3.25
CA GLU A 111 -0.84 13.92 -4.15
C GLU A 111 -1.17 12.92 -5.27
N ILE A 112 -1.73 11.75 -4.92
CA ILE A 112 -2.08 10.74 -5.92
C ILE A 112 -3.24 11.20 -6.83
N THR A 113 -4.20 11.94 -6.28
CA THR A 113 -5.32 12.50 -7.07
C THR A 113 -4.82 13.51 -8.09
N LEU A 114 -3.91 14.41 -7.69
CA LEU A 114 -3.30 15.40 -8.58
C LEU A 114 -2.49 14.73 -9.71
N LYS A 115 -1.69 13.71 -9.38
CA LYS A 115 -0.94 12.93 -10.38
C LYS A 115 -1.88 12.24 -11.37
N ALA A 116 -2.96 11.63 -10.89
CA ALA A 116 -3.95 10.99 -11.74
C ALA A 116 -4.65 11.98 -12.69
N THR A 117 -4.96 13.19 -12.22
CA THR A 117 -5.52 14.24 -13.10
C THR A 117 -4.52 14.77 -14.12
N ALA A 118 -3.26 14.94 -13.75
CA ALA A 118 -2.22 15.45 -14.65
C ALA A 118 -1.79 14.44 -15.72
N ALA A 119 -1.97 13.14 -15.47
CA ALA A 119 -1.66 12.07 -16.41
C ALA A 119 -2.76 11.82 -17.47
N ARG A 120 -3.87 12.57 -17.43
CA ARG A 120 -4.97 12.48 -18.39
C ARG A 120 -4.66 13.42 -19.58
N PRO A 121 -4.60 12.92 -20.83
CA PRO A 121 -4.30 13.74 -22.01
C PRO A 121 -5.40 14.76 -22.33
#